data_AF-A0A8H6SDZ3-F1
#
_entry.id   AF-A0A8H6SDZ3-F1
#
_cell.length_a   1.000
_cell.length_b   1.000
_cell.length_c   1.000
_cell.angle_alpha   90.00
_cell.angle_beta   90.00
_cell.angle_gamma   90.00
#
_symmetry.space_group_name_H-M   'P 1'
#
loop_
_entity.id
_entity.type
_entity.pdbx_description
1 polymer ?
#
loop_
_entity_poly.entity_id
_entity_poly.type
_entity_poly.pdbx_seq_one_letter_code
_entity_poly.pdbx_strand_id
1 'polypeptide(L)'
;MSDTPTAPKTPTTPPPSSKPDANDVPASARDEAQTPVPASAKSETKPEAINMDIFSQILELDDEGSCEFSQEMVSAYFSQATTTFGKMDKALEDKKLPELSSLGHFLKGSSAALGISRVQAACEKMQHFGDLRDVDGTTAIESEEAIVRIEVLLPEAKSEYKEAERWLKGYYADKDAPFPDSPTAPGTDSDAAPESAEP
;
A
#
# COMPACT_ATOMS: atom_id res chain seq x y z
N MET A 1 29.72 38.28 -26.70
CA MET A 1 28.81 39.39 -26.38
C MET A 1 27.55 39.16 -27.19
N SER A 2 26.37 39.27 -26.57
CA SER A 2 25.05 39.12 -27.21
C SER A 2 24.72 37.72 -27.79
N ASP A 3 23.50 37.18 -27.67
CA ASP A 3 22.34 37.61 -26.88
C ASP A 3 21.46 36.41 -26.46
N THR A 4 20.46 36.63 -25.59
CA THR A 4 19.77 35.55 -24.83
C THR A 4 18.37 35.17 -25.43
N PRO A 5 17.43 34.45 -24.77
CA PRO A 5 16.79 33.28 -25.37
C PRO A 5 15.34 33.50 -25.88
N THR A 6 14.81 32.55 -26.66
CA THR A 6 13.40 32.53 -27.10
C THR A 6 12.61 31.39 -26.48
N ALA A 7 11.59 31.74 -25.69
CA ALA A 7 10.45 30.90 -25.29
C ALA A 7 9.32 31.80 -24.73
N PRO A 8 8.06 31.35 -24.59
CA PRO A 8 7.32 30.35 -25.37
C PRO A 8 6.07 30.99 -26.05
N LYS A 9 5.22 30.19 -26.72
CA LYS A 9 3.89 30.64 -27.18
C LYS A 9 2.78 29.66 -26.78
N THR A 10 1.90 30.11 -25.90
CA THR A 10 0.64 29.44 -25.51
C THR A 10 -0.57 30.27 -25.96
N PRO A 11 -1.58 29.68 -26.62
CA PRO A 11 -2.88 30.34 -26.85
C PRO A 11 -4.02 29.71 -26.00
N THR A 12 -4.45 30.47 -25.00
CA THR A 12 -5.84 30.75 -24.57
C THR A 12 -7.00 29.80 -24.94
N THR A 13 -7.74 29.37 -23.91
CA THR A 13 -9.14 28.88 -23.98
C THR A 13 -10.13 30.02 -23.67
N PRO A 14 -11.34 30.02 -24.26
CA PRO A 14 -12.57 30.01 -23.43
C PRO A 14 -13.69 29.06 -23.96
N PRO A 15 -14.78 28.81 -23.19
CA PRO A 15 -15.68 27.67 -23.38
C PRO A 15 -17.01 28.00 -24.10
N PRO A 16 -17.89 26.99 -24.28
CA PRO A 16 -19.32 27.22 -24.08
C PRO A 16 -20.04 26.16 -23.20
N SER A 17 -21.02 26.62 -22.43
CA SER A 17 -21.94 25.82 -21.61
C SER A 17 -23.02 25.10 -22.44
N SER A 18 -23.54 23.97 -21.96
CA SER A 18 -24.94 23.53 -22.19
C SER A 18 -25.38 22.39 -21.25
N LYS A 19 -26.44 22.67 -20.46
CA LYS A 19 -27.53 21.75 -20.05
C LYS A 19 -28.76 22.21 -20.87
N PRO A 20 -29.80 21.40 -21.19
CA PRO A 20 -30.45 20.39 -20.34
C PRO A 20 -30.62 19.03 -21.10
N ASP A 21 -31.57 18.11 -20.88
CA ASP A 21 -32.79 18.05 -20.03
C ASP A 21 -33.17 16.60 -19.63
N ALA A 22 -34.30 16.43 -18.93
CA ALA A 22 -34.86 15.14 -18.51
C ALA A 22 -35.76 14.47 -19.57
N ASN A 23 -35.87 13.13 -19.55
CA ASN A 23 -37.10 12.37 -19.90
C ASN A 23 -37.02 10.86 -19.53
N ASP A 24 -37.73 10.53 -18.44
CA ASP A 24 -38.69 9.43 -18.25
C ASP A 24 -38.63 8.09 -19.06
N VAL A 25 -38.43 6.98 -18.31
CA VAL A 25 -39.10 5.63 -18.34
C VAL A 25 -39.08 4.71 -19.60
N PRO A 26 -39.42 3.39 -19.50
CA PRO A 26 -39.73 2.55 -18.32
C PRO A 26 -38.94 1.22 -18.16
N ALA A 27 -39.22 0.58 -17.01
CA ALA A 27 -38.85 -0.75 -16.51
C ALA A 27 -38.75 -1.94 -17.49
N SER A 28 -37.86 -2.87 -17.14
CA SER A 28 -38.03 -4.32 -17.36
C SER A 28 -37.55 -5.08 -16.12
N ALA A 29 -38.34 -6.04 -15.65
CA ALA A 29 -38.16 -6.70 -14.35
C ALA A 29 -37.72 -8.16 -14.46
N ARG A 30 -36.69 -8.51 -13.67
CA ARG A 30 -36.31 -9.84 -13.13
C ARG A 30 -35.51 -9.50 -11.86
N ASP A 31 -35.98 -9.67 -10.62
CA ASP A 31 -36.54 -10.86 -9.98
C ASP A 31 -35.67 -12.10 -10.23
N GLU A 32 -34.73 -12.36 -9.32
CA GLU A 32 -34.48 -13.69 -8.72
C GLU A 32 -33.85 -13.55 -7.31
N ALA A 33 -34.38 -14.35 -6.38
CA ALA A 33 -33.73 -14.90 -5.18
C ALA A 33 -32.92 -13.98 -4.23
N GLN A 34 -33.63 -13.40 -3.26
CA GLN A 34 -33.06 -12.93 -1.99
C GLN A 34 -32.56 -14.12 -1.15
N THR A 35 -31.26 -14.20 -0.88
CA THR A 35 -30.70 -15.01 0.21
C THR A 35 -30.18 -14.08 1.32
N PRO A 36 -30.69 -14.18 2.56
CA PRO A 36 -30.15 -13.41 3.67
C PRO A 36 -28.87 -14.09 4.16
N VAL A 37 -27.71 -13.61 3.73
CA VAL A 37 -26.45 -13.96 4.39
C VAL A 37 -26.53 -13.49 5.86
N PRO A 38 -26.24 -14.35 6.85
CA PRO A 38 -26.44 -14.01 8.24
C PRO A 38 -25.46 -12.89 8.64
N ALA A 39 -26.01 -11.83 9.23
CA ALA A 39 -25.22 -10.74 9.80
C ALA A 39 -24.43 -11.24 11.02
N SER A 40 -23.26 -11.82 10.76
CA SER A 40 -22.23 -12.00 11.79
C SER A 40 -21.79 -10.62 12.25
N ALA A 41 -22.24 -10.22 13.43
CA ALA A 41 -21.88 -8.96 14.05
C ALA A 41 -20.36 -8.89 14.23
N LYS A 42 -19.67 -8.16 13.34
CA LYS A 42 -18.26 -7.83 13.53
C LYS A 42 -18.17 -6.82 14.66
N SER A 43 -17.70 -7.31 15.81
CA SER A 43 -17.07 -6.51 16.87
C SER A 43 -16.16 -5.45 16.25
N GLU A 44 -16.01 -4.29 16.89
CA GLU A 44 -15.07 -3.24 16.46
C GLU A 44 -13.61 -3.69 16.71
N THR A 45 -13.14 -4.60 15.88
CA THR A 45 -11.76 -5.11 15.84
C THR A 45 -10.97 -4.32 14.81
N LYS A 46 -9.74 -3.88 15.17
CA LYS A 46 -8.77 -3.22 14.28
C LYS A 46 -8.77 -3.93 12.90
N PRO A 47 -9.08 -3.26 11.77
CA PRO A 47 -9.19 -3.89 10.46
C PRO A 47 -7.93 -4.68 10.15
N GLU A 48 -8.02 -5.86 9.53
CA GLU A 48 -6.90 -6.80 9.41
C GLU A 48 -5.65 -6.20 8.72
N ALA A 49 -4.46 -6.75 9.03
CA ALA A 49 -3.21 -6.23 8.47
C ALA A 49 -3.09 -6.46 6.96
N ILE A 50 -3.65 -7.58 6.50
CA ILE A 50 -3.77 -8.00 5.10
C ILE A 50 -5.27 -8.21 4.82
N ASN A 51 -5.77 -7.64 3.73
CA ASN A 51 -7.08 -7.92 3.18
C ASN A 51 -6.97 -9.18 2.30
N MET A 52 -7.46 -10.30 2.83
CA MET A 52 -7.41 -11.59 2.15
C MET A 52 -8.20 -11.64 0.85
N ASP A 53 -9.26 -10.84 0.68
CA ASP A 53 -10.05 -10.80 -0.57
C ASP A 53 -9.23 -10.19 -1.73
N ILE A 54 -8.27 -9.32 -1.43
CA ILE A 54 -7.32 -8.77 -2.41
C ILE A 54 -6.12 -9.70 -2.56
N PHE A 55 -5.56 -10.17 -1.45
CA PHE A 55 -4.36 -11.00 -1.48
C PHE A 55 -4.61 -12.36 -2.16
N SER A 56 -5.81 -12.95 -2.04
CA SER A 56 -6.16 -14.19 -2.76
C SER A 56 -6.10 -14.05 -4.28
N GLN A 57 -6.45 -12.89 -4.83
CA GLN A 57 -6.35 -12.62 -6.28
C GLN A 57 -4.90 -12.62 -6.78
N ILE A 58 -3.92 -12.35 -5.90
CA ILE A 58 -2.49 -12.46 -6.21
C ILE A 58 -2.04 -13.92 -6.12
N LEU A 59 -2.55 -14.68 -5.13
CA LEU A 59 -2.29 -16.11 -4.97
C LEU A 59 -2.90 -16.95 -6.11
N GLU A 60 -4.02 -16.52 -6.70
CA GLU A 60 -4.64 -17.14 -7.88
C GLU A 60 -3.80 -17.01 -9.17
N LEU A 61 -2.70 -16.23 -9.13
CA LEU A 61 -1.73 -16.09 -10.23
C LEU A 61 -0.49 -16.98 -10.06
N ASP A 62 -0.34 -17.69 -8.93
CA ASP A 62 0.71 -18.70 -8.76
C ASP A 62 0.35 -20.01 -9.51
N ASP A 63 1.36 -20.71 -10.02
CA ASP A 63 1.21 -22.07 -10.55
C ASP A 63 0.84 -23.07 -9.43
N GLU A 64 0.15 -24.16 -9.79
CA GLU A 64 -0.35 -25.15 -8.84
C GLU A 64 0.78 -25.80 -8.02
N GLY A 65 0.80 -25.54 -6.71
CA GLY A 65 1.85 -26.00 -5.79
C GLY A 65 3.08 -25.09 -5.71
N SER A 66 3.08 -23.94 -6.39
CA SER A 66 4.07 -22.88 -6.26
C SER A 66 3.54 -21.70 -5.43
N CYS A 67 4.45 -20.80 -5.06
CA CYS A 67 4.19 -19.47 -4.49
C CYS A 67 5.15 -18.42 -5.08
N GLU A 68 5.82 -18.72 -6.20
CA GLU A 68 6.96 -17.93 -6.73
C GLU A 68 6.55 -16.51 -7.13
N PHE A 69 5.43 -16.35 -7.85
CA PHE A 69 4.98 -15.05 -8.35
C PHE A 69 4.51 -14.16 -7.20
N SER A 70 3.68 -14.69 -6.31
CA SER A 70 3.19 -13.93 -5.15
C SER A 70 4.32 -13.58 -4.17
N GLN A 71 5.28 -14.49 -3.96
CA GLN A 71 6.46 -14.25 -3.12
C GLN A 71 7.39 -13.20 -3.74
N GLU A 72 7.63 -13.21 -5.06
CA GLU A 72 8.42 -12.18 -5.75
C GLU A 72 7.76 -10.80 -5.59
N MET A 73 6.45 -10.71 -5.81
CA MET A 73 5.68 -9.47 -5.67
C MET A 73 5.75 -8.91 -4.24
N VAL A 74 5.65 -9.76 -3.22
CA VAL A 74 5.80 -9.39 -1.80
C VAL A 74 7.24 -8.98 -1.47
N SER A 75 8.25 -9.68 -2.00
CA SER A 75 9.67 -9.33 -1.85
C SER A 75 9.99 -7.94 -2.42
N ALA A 76 9.50 -7.67 -3.64
CA ALA A 76 9.61 -6.38 -4.30
C ALA A 76 8.96 -5.26 -3.48
N TYR A 77 7.79 -5.53 -2.89
CA TYR A 77 7.13 -4.59 -1.98
C TYR A 77 7.94 -4.32 -0.71
N PHE A 78 8.51 -5.33 -0.03
CA PHE A 78 9.32 -5.10 1.17
C PHE A 78 10.53 -4.18 0.91
N SER A 79 11.21 -4.38 -0.22
CA SER A 79 12.32 -3.52 -0.66
C SER A 79 11.86 -2.10 -0.96
N GLN A 80 10.73 -1.95 -1.67
CA GLN A 80 10.13 -0.67 -2.02
C GLN A 80 9.64 0.11 -0.81
N ALA A 81 8.95 -0.55 0.13
CA ALA A 81 8.43 0.03 1.37
C ALA A 81 9.58 0.52 2.26
N THR A 82 10.59 -0.33 2.49
CA THR A 82 11.78 0.02 3.28
C THR A 82 12.50 1.24 2.69
N THR A 83 12.69 1.27 1.36
CA THR A 83 13.29 2.40 0.65
C THR A 83 12.43 3.67 0.75
N THR A 84 11.11 3.54 0.65
CA THR A 84 10.18 4.68 0.67
C THR A 84 10.06 5.28 2.06
N PHE A 85 9.98 4.46 3.12
CA PHE A 85 9.98 4.96 4.50
C PHE A 85 11.27 5.72 4.84
N GLY A 86 12.44 5.24 4.39
CA GLY A 86 13.70 5.95 4.57
C GLY A 86 13.80 7.28 3.79
N LYS A 87 13.02 7.46 2.72
CA LYS A 87 12.83 8.75 2.05
C LYS A 87 11.85 9.64 2.80
N MET A 88 10.75 9.08 3.32
CA MET A 88 9.78 9.81 4.14
C MET A 88 10.42 10.40 5.39
N ASP A 89 11.33 9.66 6.06
CA ASP A 89 12.10 10.18 7.20
C ASP A 89 12.86 11.46 6.84
N LYS A 90 13.65 11.42 5.76
CA LYS A 90 14.42 12.58 5.29
C LYS A 90 13.55 13.73 4.82
N ALA A 91 12.44 13.43 4.14
CA ALA A 91 11.49 14.44 3.71
C ALA A 91 10.78 15.10 4.92
N LEU A 92 10.59 14.38 6.03
CA LEU A 92 10.07 14.92 7.28
C LEU A 92 11.12 15.77 8.02
N GLU A 93 12.35 15.28 8.15
CA GLU A 93 13.50 16.03 8.69
C GLU A 93 13.70 17.37 7.95
N ASP A 94 13.61 17.35 6.62
CA ASP A 94 13.71 18.55 5.76
C ASP A 94 12.39 19.36 5.65
N LYS A 95 11.30 18.95 6.34
CA LYS A 95 9.93 19.52 6.26
C LYS A 95 9.35 19.66 4.82
N LYS A 96 9.68 18.75 3.91
CA LYS A 96 9.25 18.73 2.49
C LYS A 96 7.88 18.09 2.29
N LEU A 97 6.82 18.79 2.69
CA LEU A 97 5.43 18.34 2.56
C LEU A 97 5.03 17.81 1.16
N PRO A 98 5.40 18.43 0.02
CA PRO A 98 5.08 17.88 -1.31
C PRO A 98 5.81 16.57 -1.64
N GLU A 99 7.00 16.35 -1.08
CA GLU A 99 7.73 15.09 -1.23
C GLU A 99 7.07 14.00 -0.38
N LEU A 100 6.66 14.31 0.85
CA LEU A 100 5.87 13.43 1.71
C LEU A 100 4.55 13.01 1.05
N SER A 101 3.84 13.95 0.40
CA SER A 101 2.62 13.65 -0.36
C SER A 101 2.86 12.65 -1.48
N SER A 102 3.88 12.91 -2.31
CA SER A 102 4.26 12.05 -3.44
C SER A 102 4.69 10.64 -3.00
N LEU A 103 5.49 10.54 -1.93
CA LEU A 103 5.90 9.27 -1.34
C LEU A 103 4.71 8.50 -0.72
N GLY A 104 3.79 9.21 -0.07
CA GLY A 104 2.53 8.65 0.44
C GLY A 104 1.67 8.09 -0.68
N HIS A 105 1.44 8.86 -1.75
CA HIS A 105 0.70 8.40 -2.92
C HIS A 105 1.32 7.14 -3.56
N PHE A 106 2.64 7.13 -3.72
CA PHE A 106 3.38 5.99 -4.29
C PHE A 106 3.22 4.71 -3.45
N LEU A 107 3.48 4.79 -2.14
CA LEU A 107 3.40 3.62 -1.26
C LEU A 107 1.94 3.19 -0.99
N LYS A 108 0.97 4.10 -1.09
CA LYS A 108 -0.46 3.78 -1.06
C LYS A 108 -0.82 2.82 -2.19
N GLY A 109 -0.39 3.13 -3.41
CA GLY A 109 -0.71 2.33 -4.60
C GLY A 109 -0.18 0.90 -4.53
N SER A 110 1.08 0.71 -4.12
CA SER A 110 1.67 -0.62 -4.00
C SER A 110 1.16 -1.39 -2.78
N SER A 111 0.86 -0.71 -1.67
CA SER A 111 0.23 -1.36 -0.50
C SER A 111 -1.18 -1.86 -0.84
N ALA A 112 -1.96 -1.07 -1.60
CA ALA A 112 -3.30 -1.46 -2.04
C ALA A 112 -3.27 -2.71 -2.96
N ALA A 113 -2.29 -2.80 -3.87
CA ALA A 113 -2.16 -3.93 -4.80
C ALA A 113 -1.90 -5.28 -4.10
N LEU A 114 -1.32 -5.28 -2.90
CA LEU A 114 -1.10 -6.48 -2.07
C LEU A 114 -2.13 -6.64 -0.94
N GLY A 115 -3.16 -5.79 -0.89
CA GLY A 115 -4.16 -5.82 0.18
C GLY A 115 -3.65 -5.36 1.55
N ILE A 116 -2.52 -4.63 1.62
CA ILE A 116 -1.91 -4.17 2.88
C ILE A 116 -2.63 -2.91 3.39
N SER A 117 -3.90 -3.10 3.79
CA SER A 117 -4.88 -2.03 3.95
C SER A 117 -4.55 -1.02 5.05
N ARG A 118 -3.85 -1.44 6.12
CA ARG A 118 -3.39 -0.54 7.19
C ARG A 118 -2.39 0.50 6.65
N VAL A 119 -1.29 0.01 6.06
CA VAL A 119 -0.25 0.85 5.44
C VAL A 119 -0.82 1.70 4.31
N GLN A 120 -1.75 1.16 3.50
CA GLN A 120 -2.47 1.92 2.48
C GLN A 120 -3.20 3.14 3.09
N ALA A 121 -3.99 2.93 4.16
CA ALA A 121 -4.74 4.00 4.83
C ALA A 121 -3.81 5.03 5.51
N ALA A 122 -2.70 4.59 6.11
CA ALA A 122 -1.70 5.51 6.65
C ALA A 122 -1.01 6.32 5.54
N CYS A 123 -0.69 5.72 4.40
CA CYS A 123 -0.13 6.41 3.24
C CYS A 123 -1.12 7.38 2.57
N GLU A 124 -2.43 7.14 2.68
CA GLU A 124 -3.48 8.08 2.26
C GLU A 124 -3.50 9.34 3.14
N LYS A 125 -3.48 9.17 4.47
CA LYS A 125 -3.34 10.30 5.41
C LYS A 125 -2.03 11.08 5.17
N MET A 126 -0.94 10.37 4.86
CA MET A 126 0.36 10.98 4.51
C MET A 126 0.25 11.84 3.25
N GLN A 127 -0.46 11.35 2.23
CA GLN A 127 -0.77 12.10 1.01
C GLN A 127 -1.53 13.39 1.36
N HIS A 128 -2.62 13.28 2.12
CA HIS A 128 -3.46 14.43 2.49
C HIS A 128 -2.71 15.47 3.33
N PHE A 129 -1.98 15.06 4.37
CA PHE A 129 -1.19 15.98 5.19
C PHE A 129 -0.08 16.67 4.37
N GLY A 130 0.59 15.95 3.47
CA GLY A 130 1.59 16.53 2.55
C GLY A 130 0.99 17.54 1.54
N ASP A 131 -0.28 17.38 1.17
CA ASP A 131 -1.05 18.30 0.33
C ASP A 131 -1.73 19.45 1.12
N LEU A 132 -1.35 19.64 2.40
CA LEU A 132 -1.94 20.62 3.33
C LEU A 132 -3.46 20.43 3.53
N ARG A 133 -3.89 19.17 3.65
CA ARG A 133 -5.27 18.78 3.94
C ARG A 133 -5.42 18.09 5.28
N ASP A 134 -6.63 18.10 5.82
CA ASP A 134 -7.02 17.32 7.00
C ASP A 134 -7.03 15.80 6.71
N VAL A 135 -7.43 15.01 7.70
CA VAL A 135 -7.36 13.54 7.64
C VAL A 135 -8.25 12.93 6.54
N ASP A 136 -9.31 13.65 6.15
CA ASP A 136 -10.27 13.25 5.12
C ASP A 136 -9.94 13.86 3.75
N GLY A 137 -8.86 14.64 3.64
CA GLY A 137 -8.44 15.30 2.40
C GLY A 137 -9.27 16.54 2.02
N THR A 138 -10.14 17.03 2.91
CA THR A 138 -11.18 18.03 2.59
C THR A 138 -10.79 19.45 3.01
N THR A 139 -10.61 19.68 4.31
CA THR A 139 -10.28 21.01 4.87
C THR A 139 -8.80 21.31 4.63
N ALA A 140 -8.46 22.57 4.35
CA ALA A 140 -7.06 23.00 4.34
C ALA A 140 -6.52 23.12 5.77
N ILE A 141 -5.27 22.72 6.00
CA ILE A 141 -4.57 22.86 7.28
C ILE A 141 -3.25 23.62 7.09
N GLU A 142 -2.73 24.19 8.18
CA GLU A 142 -1.45 24.91 8.16
C GLU A 142 -0.25 23.95 8.14
N SER A 143 0.87 24.38 7.54
CA SER A 143 2.05 23.53 7.36
C SER A 143 2.63 22.96 8.66
N GLU A 144 2.59 23.71 9.75
CA GLU A 144 3.11 23.21 11.04
C GLU A 144 2.16 22.16 11.65
N GLU A 145 0.84 22.26 11.43
CA GLU A 145 -0.11 21.22 11.83
C GLU A 145 0.08 19.95 10.99
N ALA A 146 0.29 20.10 9.67
CA ALA A 146 0.59 18.98 8.80
C ALA A 146 1.85 18.22 9.23
N ILE A 147 2.94 18.93 9.58
CA ILE A 147 4.17 18.31 10.09
C ILE A 147 3.91 17.56 11.39
N VAL A 148 3.26 18.18 12.40
CA VAL A 148 2.95 17.51 13.68
C VAL A 148 2.10 16.25 13.48
N ARG A 149 1.13 16.28 12.56
CA ARG A 149 0.32 15.09 12.21
C ARG A 149 1.18 13.99 11.55
N ILE A 150 2.12 14.37 10.68
CA ILE A 150 3.03 13.42 10.01
C ILE A 150 4.06 12.82 10.98
N GLU A 151 4.57 13.59 11.95
CA GLU A 151 5.49 13.11 13.00
C GLU A 151 4.88 11.96 13.83
N VAL A 152 3.56 11.97 14.04
CA VAL A 152 2.83 10.89 14.70
C VAL A 152 2.51 9.73 13.73
N LEU A 153 2.11 10.05 12.50
CA LEU A 153 1.67 9.09 11.50
C LEU A 153 2.80 8.22 10.92
N LEU A 154 4.00 8.77 10.69
CA LEU A 154 5.09 8.01 10.06
C LEU A 154 5.58 6.83 10.92
N PRO A 155 5.74 6.96 12.26
CA PRO A 155 5.96 5.82 13.14
C PRO A 155 4.82 4.81 13.15
N GLU A 156 3.56 5.26 13.10
CA GLU A 156 2.37 4.39 13.02
C GLU A 156 2.41 3.54 11.74
N ALA A 157 2.56 4.18 10.57
CA ALA A 157 2.65 3.52 9.27
C ALA A 157 3.77 2.46 9.20
N LYS A 158 4.92 2.77 9.82
CA LYS A 158 6.04 1.81 9.96
C LYS A 158 5.71 0.64 10.86
N SER A 159 4.98 0.87 11.95
CA SER A 159 4.52 -0.19 12.85
C SER A 159 3.53 -1.13 12.15
N GLU A 160 2.57 -0.55 11.43
CA GLU A 160 1.60 -1.30 10.61
C GLU A 160 2.28 -2.11 9.50
N TYR A 161 3.31 -1.54 8.85
CA TYR A 161 4.15 -2.27 7.90
C TYR A 161 4.85 -3.45 8.57
N LYS A 162 5.39 -3.30 9.78
CA LYS A 162 6.01 -4.42 10.53
C LYS A 162 5.01 -5.48 11.01
N GLU A 163 3.75 -5.12 11.23
CA GLU A 163 2.67 -6.10 11.46
C GLU A 163 2.37 -6.89 10.17
N ALA A 164 2.24 -6.22 9.03
CA ALA A 164 1.98 -6.84 7.72
C ALA A 164 3.15 -7.70 7.23
N GLU A 165 4.39 -7.22 7.32
CA GLU A 165 5.62 -7.96 6.98
C GLU A 165 5.72 -9.26 7.79
N ARG A 166 5.43 -9.20 9.10
CA ARG A 166 5.44 -10.40 9.96
C ARG A 166 4.36 -11.40 9.56
N TRP A 167 3.15 -10.92 9.24
CA TRP A 167 2.06 -11.78 8.78
C TRP A 167 2.43 -12.48 7.47
N LEU A 168 2.94 -11.73 6.48
CA LEU A 168 3.34 -12.25 5.18
C LEU A 168 4.49 -13.25 5.32
N LYS A 169 5.54 -12.93 6.08
CA LYS A 169 6.65 -13.86 6.34
C LYS A 169 6.18 -15.16 7.01
N GLY A 170 5.20 -15.09 7.92
CA GLY A 170 4.55 -16.27 8.49
C GLY A 170 3.80 -17.08 7.44
N TYR A 171 2.94 -16.43 6.63
CA TYR A 171 2.15 -17.09 5.59
C TYR A 171 3.00 -17.91 4.62
N TYR A 172 4.12 -17.38 4.12
CA TYR A 172 4.99 -18.13 3.21
C TYR A 172 5.88 -19.16 3.93
N ALA A 173 6.23 -18.96 5.21
CA ALA A 173 6.92 -19.99 6.00
C ALA A 173 6.02 -21.22 6.22
N ASP A 174 4.73 -21.03 6.47
CA ASP A 174 3.72 -22.09 6.56
C ASP A 174 3.45 -22.81 5.21
N LYS A 175 4.05 -22.31 4.12
CA LYS A 175 3.98 -22.83 2.74
C LYS A 175 5.31 -23.42 2.26
N ASP A 176 6.25 -23.70 3.17
CA ASP A 176 7.61 -24.16 2.88
C ASP A 176 8.42 -23.21 1.97
N ALA A 177 8.03 -21.93 1.92
CA ALA A 177 8.66 -20.87 1.11
C ALA A 177 9.14 -19.67 1.96
N PRO A 178 9.98 -19.86 3.00
CA PRO A 178 10.41 -18.78 3.88
C PRO A 178 11.26 -17.72 3.15
N PHE A 179 11.05 -16.44 3.44
CA PHE A 179 11.95 -15.37 2.98
C PHE A 179 13.33 -15.50 3.67
N PRO A 180 14.45 -15.20 2.99
CA PRO A 180 15.81 -15.47 3.48
C PRO A 180 16.22 -14.66 4.72
N ASP A 181 15.50 -13.58 5.04
CA ASP A 181 15.69 -12.75 6.23
C ASP A 181 14.66 -13.03 7.34
N SER A 182 13.84 -14.07 7.18
CA SER A 182 12.95 -14.57 8.23
C SER A 182 13.79 -15.22 9.34
N PRO A 183 13.41 -15.10 10.62
CA PRO A 183 14.07 -15.84 11.68
C PRO A 183 13.87 -17.33 11.45
N THR A 184 14.93 -18.04 11.08
CA THR A 184 14.91 -19.49 10.87
C THR A 184 14.47 -20.18 12.15
N ALA A 185 13.51 -21.10 12.05
CA ALA A 185 13.16 -21.96 13.16
C ALA A 185 14.42 -22.73 13.62
N PRO A 186 14.70 -22.83 14.93
CA PRO A 186 15.90 -23.49 15.41
C PRO A 186 15.81 -25.01 15.19
N GLY A 187 16.54 -25.51 14.19
CA GLY A 187 16.91 -26.93 14.11
C GLY A 187 16.41 -27.70 12.89
N THR A 188 17.08 -27.50 11.74
CA THR A 188 17.32 -28.58 10.76
C THR A 188 18.80 -28.62 10.42
N ASP A 189 19.63 -28.86 11.44
CA ASP A 189 21.03 -29.24 11.23
C ASP A 189 21.04 -30.67 10.69
N SER A 190 21.01 -30.79 9.36
CA SER A 190 21.06 -32.08 8.67
C SER A 190 22.50 -32.58 8.67
N ASP A 191 22.85 -33.26 9.77
CA ASP A 191 24.00 -34.12 9.98
C ASP A 191 24.76 -34.48 8.68
N ALA A 192 25.82 -33.71 8.40
CA ALA A 192 26.80 -34.05 7.38
C ALA A 192 27.95 -34.79 8.06
N ALA A 193 27.76 -36.10 8.25
CA ALA A 193 28.75 -36.97 8.87
C ALA A 193 30.13 -36.86 8.19
N PRO A 194 31.25 -36.82 8.95
CA PRO A 194 32.58 -36.82 8.36
C PRO A 194 32.90 -38.20 7.75
N GLU A 195 33.15 -38.22 6.45
CA GLU A 195 33.54 -39.46 5.75
C GLU A 195 34.90 -39.96 6.25
N SER A 196 34.90 -41.23 6.63
CA SER A 196 35.95 -41.99 7.30
C SER A 196 37.37 -41.79 6.74
N ALA A 197 38.32 -41.57 7.65
CA ALA A 197 39.73 -41.86 7.39
C ALA A 197 40.00 -43.37 7.52
N GLU A 198 40.71 -43.96 6.55
CA GLU A 198 41.42 -45.26 6.63
C GLU A 198 42.29 -45.46 5.36
N PRO A 199 43.36 -46.27 5.38
CA PRO A 199 44.43 -46.33 6.39
C PRO A 199 45.84 -46.06 5.80
#